data_AF-A0A924HMJ5-F1
#
_entry.id   AF-A0A924HMJ5-F1
#
_cell.length_a   1.000
_cell.length_b   1.000
_cell.length_c   1.000
_cell.angle_alpha   90.00
_cell.angle_beta   90.00
_cell.angle_gamma   90.00
#
_symmetry.space_group_name_H-M   'P 1'
#
loop_
_entity.id
_entity.type
_entity.pdbx_description
1 polymer ?
#
loop_
_entity_poly.entity_id
_entity_poly.type
_entity_poly.pdbx_seq_one_letter_code
_entity_poly.pdbx_strand_id
1 'polypeptide(L)'
;MTLPQTINMERNGNEIVIIWSKEGHYQGIDLAMVLAYVPGTDILEYDMAAAKRHTGKASIPMPFESEGHEVHVYIAFVAYDHSAQTNSYYLGAITA
;
A
#
# COMPACT_ATOMS: atom_id res chain seq x y z
N MET A 1 11.31 -5.41 -11.96
CA MET A 1 9.94 -4.95 -11.62
C MET A 1 9.89 -3.44 -11.75
N THR A 2 8.82 -2.89 -12.34
CA THR A 2 8.64 -1.43 -12.46
C THR A 2 7.46 -0.95 -11.61
N LEU A 3 7.57 0.28 -11.07
CA LEU A 3 6.43 0.94 -10.41
C LEU A 3 5.30 1.19 -11.43
N PRO A 4 4.03 1.25 -10.98
CA PRO A 4 2.91 1.76 -11.77
C PRO A 4 3.17 3.14 -12.35
N GLN A 5 2.44 3.49 -13.40
CA GLN A 5 2.39 4.88 -13.87
C GLN A 5 1.56 5.76 -12.93
N THR A 6 0.49 5.22 -12.36
CA THR A 6 -0.33 5.92 -11.36
C THR A 6 -0.56 5.04 -10.13
N ILE A 7 -0.53 5.67 -8.96
CA ILE A 7 -0.89 5.07 -7.69
C ILE A 7 -1.63 6.13 -6.88
N ASN A 8 -2.86 5.82 -6.50
CA ASN A 8 -3.72 6.71 -5.72
C ASN A 8 -4.23 5.97 -4.50
N MET A 9 -4.58 6.74 -3.47
CA MET A 9 -5.27 6.23 -2.30
C MET A 9 -6.52 7.05 -2.02
N GLU A 10 -7.50 6.41 -1.39
CA GLU A 10 -8.71 7.04 -0.87
C GLU A 10 -9.13 6.38 0.44
N ARG A 11 -9.80 7.14 1.30
CA ARG A 11 -10.43 6.60 2.51
C ARG A 11 -11.84 6.11 2.16
N ASN A 12 -12.15 4.88 2.56
CA ASN A 12 -13.49 4.29 2.47
C ASN A 12 -13.92 3.76 3.84
N GLY A 13 -14.54 4.63 4.64
CA GLY A 13 -14.86 4.30 6.03
C GLY A 13 -13.60 4.05 6.86
N ASN A 14 -13.51 2.85 7.44
CA ASN A 14 -12.34 2.41 8.22
C ASN A 14 -11.27 1.70 7.37
N GLU A 15 -11.38 1.75 6.04
CA GLU A 15 -10.40 1.18 5.12
C GLU A 15 -9.69 2.29 4.35
N ILE A 16 -8.40 2.08 4.09
CA ILE A 16 -7.63 2.82 3.11
C ILE A 16 -7.57 1.96 1.85
N VAL A 17 -8.13 2.48 0.76
CA VAL A 17 -8.16 1.80 -0.54
C VAL A 17 -7.05 2.37 -1.42
N ILE A 18 -6.19 1.50 -1.93
CA ILE A 18 -5.10 1.86 -2.84
C ILE A 18 -5.40 1.29 -4.23
N ILE A 19 -5.30 2.13 -5.25
CA ILE A 19 -5.55 1.78 -6.65
C ILE A 19 -4.32 2.14 -7.48
N TRP A 20 -3.89 1.24 -8.37
CA TRP A 20 -2.77 1.49 -9.27
C TRP A 20 -3.03 1.06 -10.70
N SER A 21 -2.30 1.71 -11.61
CA SER A 21 -2.24 1.37 -13.01
C SER A 21 -1.56 0.00 -13.22
N LYS A 22 -2.09 -0.81 -14.15
CA LYS A 22 -1.69 -2.22 -14.34
C LYS A 22 -0.65 -2.40 -15.43
N GLU A 23 -0.16 -1.33 -16.01
CA GLU A 23 0.88 -1.33 -17.04
C GLU A 23 2.27 -1.53 -16.41
N GLY A 24 3.24 -1.93 -17.22
CA GLY A 24 4.64 -2.12 -16.81
C GLY A 24 5.06 -3.58 -16.69
N HIS A 25 6.31 -3.79 -16.27
CA HIS A 25 6.93 -5.11 -16.18
C HIS A 25 6.81 -5.69 -14.77
N TYR A 26 5.95 -6.68 -14.62
CA TYR A 26 5.76 -7.51 -13.43
C TYR A 26 5.28 -8.91 -13.84
N GLN A 27 5.39 -9.88 -12.95
CA GLN A 27 4.78 -11.20 -13.13
C GLN A 27 3.37 -11.21 -12.52
N GLY A 28 2.46 -11.98 -13.09
CA GLY A 28 1.06 -12.06 -12.66
C GLY A 28 0.85 -12.59 -11.22
N ILE A 29 1.90 -12.95 -10.50
CA ILE A 29 1.83 -13.39 -9.10
C ILE A 29 2.58 -12.46 -8.14
N ASP A 30 3.25 -11.42 -8.65
CA ASP A 30 3.89 -10.39 -7.83
C ASP A 30 2.87 -9.76 -6.87
N LEU A 31 3.34 -9.33 -5.71
CA LEU A 31 2.49 -8.87 -4.61
C LEU A 31 2.68 -7.37 -4.35
N ALA A 32 1.60 -6.73 -3.92
CA ALA A 32 1.62 -5.40 -3.33
C ALA A 32 1.79 -5.53 -1.81
N MET A 33 2.76 -4.79 -1.28
CA MET A 33 2.96 -4.59 0.15
C MET A 33 2.45 -3.21 0.52
N VAL A 34 1.63 -3.10 1.56
CA VAL A 34 1.06 -1.82 2.02
C VAL A 34 1.41 -1.60 3.49
N LEU A 35 1.74 -0.36 3.84
CA LEU A 35 1.97 0.09 5.21
C LEU A 35 1.18 1.38 5.44
N ALA A 36 0.44 1.44 6.54
CA ALA A 36 -0.19 2.62 7.08
C ALA A 36 0.37 2.86 8.49
N TYR A 37 0.99 4.00 8.76
CA TYR A 37 1.57 4.27 10.09
C TYR A 37 1.29 5.71 10.56
N VAL A 38 1.19 5.90 11.87
CA VAL A 38 1.05 7.22 12.49
C VAL A 38 2.44 7.72 12.93
N PRO A 39 2.98 8.80 12.35
CA PRO A 39 4.32 9.28 12.69
C PRO A 39 4.47 9.65 14.17
N GLY A 40 5.63 9.30 14.75
CA GLY A 40 5.94 9.61 16.15
C GLY A 40 5.26 8.69 17.17
N THR A 41 4.61 7.64 16.70
CA THR A 41 3.96 6.61 17.53
C THR A 41 4.37 5.21 17.06
N ASP A 42 3.98 4.18 17.81
CA ASP A 42 4.12 2.77 17.40
C ASP A 42 2.84 2.23 16.71
N ILE A 43 1.90 3.11 16.36
CA ILE A 43 0.62 2.74 15.74
C ILE A 43 0.83 2.55 14.23
N LEU A 44 0.58 1.33 13.76
CA LEU A 44 0.69 0.97 12.35
C LEU A 44 -0.20 -0.21 11.99
N GLU A 45 -0.48 -0.35 10.70
CA GLU A 45 -1.03 -1.53 10.05
C GLU A 45 -0.23 -1.81 8.79
N TYR A 46 0.02 -3.08 8.51
CA TYR A 46 0.68 -3.47 7.27
C TYR A 46 0.17 -4.81 6.75
N ASP A 47 0.23 -4.96 5.43
CA ASP A 47 0.00 -6.24 4.77
C ASP A 47 1.08 -6.46 3.70
N MET A 48 1.87 -7.52 3.88
CA MET A 48 2.97 -7.88 2.97
C MET A 48 2.49 -8.57 1.69
N ALA A 49 1.21 -8.92 1.60
CA ALA A 49 0.59 -9.61 0.48
C ALA A 49 -0.83 -9.06 0.18
N ALA A 50 -1.01 -7.75 0.38
CA ALA A 50 -2.31 -7.05 0.33
C ALA A 50 -3.12 -7.34 -0.94
N ALA A 51 -2.43 -7.47 -2.07
CA ALA A 51 -3.03 -7.98 -3.30
C ALA A 51 -1.98 -8.47 -4.28
N LYS A 52 -2.41 -9.28 -5.25
CA LYS A 52 -1.62 -9.50 -6.46
C LYS A 52 -1.53 -8.23 -7.28
N ARG A 53 -0.36 -8.03 -7.90
CA ARG A 53 -0.01 -6.87 -8.72
C ARG A 53 -1.00 -6.62 -9.85
N HIS A 54 -1.46 -7.68 -10.53
CA HIS A 54 -2.42 -7.58 -11.64
C HIS A 54 -3.85 -7.20 -11.20
N THR A 55 -4.17 -7.24 -9.90
CA THR A 55 -5.48 -6.83 -9.38
C THR A 55 -5.69 -5.34 -9.55
N GLY A 56 -4.63 -4.52 -9.42
CA GLY A 56 -4.72 -3.05 -9.53
C GLY A 56 -5.33 -2.36 -8.33
N LYS A 57 -5.58 -3.10 -7.24
CA LYS A 57 -6.27 -2.62 -6.05
C LYS A 57 -5.86 -3.44 -4.83
N ALA A 58 -5.67 -2.77 -3.71
CA ALA A 58 -5.56 -3.34 -2.37
C ALA A 58 -6.37 -2.49 -1.38
N SER A 59 -6.69 -3.04 -0.22
CA SER A 59 -7.15 -2.26 0.93
C SER A 59 -6.41 -2.69 2.18
N ILE A 60 -6.32 -1.78 3.14
CA ILE A 60 -5.78 -2.02 4.48
C ILE A 60 -6.67 -1.29 5.48
N PRO A 61 -6.95 -1.88 6.67
CA PRO A 61 -7.68 -1.17 7.69
C PRO A 61 -6.92 0.07 8.15
N MET A 62 -7.68 1.06 8.61
CA MET A 62 -7.13 2.17 9.37
C MET A 62 -6.49 1.63 10.65
N PRO A 63 -5.27 2.05 11.02
CA PRO A 63 -4.64 1.59 12.25
C PRO A 63 -5.49 1.82 13.49
N PHE A 64 -5.55 0.82 14.36
CA PHE A 64 -6.30 0.94 15.63
C PHE A 64 -5.75 2.10 16.47
N GLU A 65 -6.64 2.80 17.21
CA GLU A 65 -6.28 3.98 18.03
C GLU A 65 -5.66 5.17 17.28
N SER A 66 -5.77 5.21 15.94
CA SER A 66 -5.27 6.34 15.15
C SER A 66 -6.19 7.56 15.09
N GLU A 67 -7.39 7.52 15.67
CA GLU A 67 -8.40 8.59 15.58
C GLU A 67 -7.81 9.97 15.87
N GLY A 68 -8.09 10.93 14.97
CA GLY A 68 -7.57 12.30 15.06
C GLY A 68 -6.11 12.48 14.64
N HIS A 69 -5.39 11.42 14.27
CA HIS A 69 -4.01 11.50 13.79
C HIS A 69 -3.92 11.40 12.26
N GLU A 70 -2.80 11.88 11.72
CA GLU A 70 -2.42 11.65 10.33
C GLU A 70 -1.80 10.26 10.17
N VAL A 71 -2.39 9.46 9.28
CA VAL A 71 -1.90 8.14 8.91
C VAL A 71 -1.18 8.25 7.57
N HIS A 72 0.11 7.98 7.57
CA HIS A 72 0.97 8.00 6.40
C HIS A 72 0.97 6.64 5.70
N VAL A 73 0.75 6.63 4.39
CA VAL A 73 0.54 5.39 3.62
C VAL A 73 1.66 5.19 2.60
N TYR A 74 2.19 3.97 2.57
CA TYR A 74 3.25 3.54 1.67
C TYR A 74 2.84 2.26 0.96
N ILE A 75 3.36 2.09 -0.25
CA ILE A 75 3.21 0.87 -1.03
C ILE A 75 4.54 0.47 -1.67
N ALA A 76 4.81 -0.83 -1.70
CA ALA A 76 5.90 -1.42 -2.45
C ALA A 76 5.39 -2.64 -3.22
N PHE A 77 6.16 -3.13 -4.18
CA PHE A 77 5.86 -4.36 -4.90
C PHE A 77 7.04 -5.32 -4.81
N VAL A 78 6.72 -6.61 -4.65
CA VAL A 78 7.70 -7.67 -4.47
C VAL A 78 7.38 -8.85 -5.39
N ALA A 79 8.41 -9.46 -5.95
CA ALA A 79 8.27 -10.66 -6.75
C ALA A 79 7.80 -11.80 -5.84
N TYR A 80 6.95 -12.70 -6.35
CA TYR A 80 6.44 -13.81 -5.53
C TYR A 80 7.56 -14.71 -4.98
N ASP A 81 8.68 -14.83 -5.69
CA ASP A 81 9.87 -15.56 -5.27
C ASP A 81 10.86 -14.71 -4.44
N HIS A 82 10.50 -13.46 -4.13
CA HIS A 82 11.30 -12.47 -3.41
C HIS A 82 12.64 -12.13 -4.09
N SER A 83 12.82 -12.47 -5.36
CA SER A 83 14.06 -12.18 -6.11
C SER A 83 14.24 -10.69 -6.43
N ALA A 84 13.16 -9.92 -6.41
CA ALA A 84 13.15 -8.50 -6.71
C ALA A 84 12.06 -7.76 -5.92
N GLN A 85 12.33 -6.50 -5.62
CA GLN A 85 11.38 -5.59 -4.98
C GLN A 85 11.58 -4.16 -5.49
N THR A 86 10.55 -3.33 -5.36
CA THR A 86 10.67 -1.88 -5.54
C THR A 86 11.07 -1.20 -4.22
N ASN A 87 11.55 0.04 -4.30
CA ASN A 87 11.51 0.92 -3.13
C ASN A 87 10.05 1.22 -2.76
N SER A 88 9.82 1.58 -1.50
CA SER A 88 8.53 2.09 -1.05
C SER A 88 8.21 3.41 -1.72
N TYR A 89 6.96 3.55 -2.14
CA TYR A 89 6.38 4.76 -2.67
C TYR A 89 5.43 5.37 -1.63
N TYR A 90 5.64 6.64 -1.29
CA TYR A 90 4.78 7.37 -0.36
C TYR A 90 3.54 7.88 -1.09
N LEU A 91 2.35 7.48 -0.62
CA LEU A 91 1.07 7.85 -1.21
C LEU A 91 0.51 9.16 -0.65
N GLY A 92 0.95 9.55 0.54
CA GLY A 92 0.46 10.72 1.26
C GLY A 92 -0.01 10.35 2.66
N ALA A 93 -0.75 11.28 3.27
CA ALA A 93 -1.38 11.10 4.57
C ALA A 93 -2.91 11.19 4.46
N ILE A 94 -3.61 10.48 5.34
CA ILE A 94 -5.06 10.53 5.51
C ILE A 94 -5.34 10.74 7.00
N THR A 95 -6.27 11.64 7.34
CA THR A 95 -6.75 11.77 8.72
C THR A 95 -7.65 10.60 9.07
N ALA A 96 -7.34 9.92 10.18
CA ALA A 96 -8.09 8.77 10.70
C ALA A 96 -9.49 9.14 11.22
#